data_AF-A0AA50SPW6-F1
#
_entry.id   AF-A0AA50SPW6-F1
#
_cell.length_a   1.000
_cell.length_b   1.000
_cell.length_c   1.000
_cell.angle_alpha   90.00
_cell.angle_beta   90.00
_cell.angle_gamma   90.00
#
_symmetry.space_group_name_H-M   'P 1'
#
loop_
_entity.id
_entity.type
_entity.pdbx_description
1 polymer ?
#
loop_
_entity_poly.entity_id
_entity_poly.type
_entity_poly.pdbx_seq_one_letter_code
_entity_poly.pdbx_strand_id
1 'polypeptide(L)'
;KGIIPMNARDLEEALEMGMDWSLREGYVWAEDKEHCEEYGRMLNADPSKVSLRAKKRGLPQLGTLGAGNHYAEIQVVDEIYDKFAAGKMGLERVGQVCVMIHSGSRGFGHQVATDALVQMEKAMKRDQIDVNDRQLACARINSVEGQDYLKSMAAAANFAWVNRSSMTFLTRQAFA
;
A
#
# COMPACT_ATOMS: atom_id res chain seq x y z
N LYS A 1 -10.62 10.26 -9.99
CA LYS A 1 -11.10 8.87 -9.93
C LYS A 1 -10.03 8.01 -10.58
N GLY A 2 -9.76 6.81 -10.03
CA GLY A 2 -8.85 5.85 -10.66
C GLY A 2 -9.26 5.49 -12.08
N ILE A 3 -8.27 5.19 -12.94
CA ILE A 3 -8.50 4.77 -14.33
C ILE A 3 -8.65 3.25 -14.47
N ILE A 4 -8.12 2.48 -13.50
CA ILE A 4 -8.31 1.03 -13.45
C ILE A 4 -9.77 0.73 -13.08
N PRO A 5 -10.53 0.00 -13.93
CA PRO A 5 -11.88 -0.43 -13.61
C PRO A 5 -11.87 -1.26 -12.33
N MET A 6 -12.66 -0.85 -11.34
CA MET A 6 -12.77 -1.57 -10.08
C MET A 6 -14.18 -1.47 -9.52
N ASN A 7 -14.78 -2.62 -9.24
CA ASN A 7 -16.01 -2.76 -8.49
C ASN A 7 -15.73 -3.22 -7.04
N ALA A 8 -16.78 -3.42 -6.23
CA ALA A 8 -16.62 -3.81 -4.84
C ALA A 8 -15.96 -5.19 -4.66
N ARG A 9 -16.27 -6.16 -5.54
CA ARG A 9 -15.67 -7.49 -5.54
C ARG A 9 -14.20 -7.43 -5.92
N ASP A 10 -13.88 -6.71 -6.98
CA ASP A 10 -12.49 -6.51 -7.43
C ASP A 10 -11.63 -5.91 -6.31
N LEU A 11 -12.19 -4.95 -5.56
CA LEU A 11 -11.51 -4.38 -4.40
C LEU A 11 -11.26 -5.43 -3.32
N GLU A 12 -12.25 -6.27 -2.98
CA GLU A 12 -12.04 -7.32 -1.97
C GLU A 12 -10.94 -8.30 -2.39
N GLU A 13 -10.95 -8.73 -3.65
CA GLU A 13 -9.91 -9.60 -4.19
C GLU A 13 -8.54 -8.91 -4.18
N ALA A 14 -8.46 -7.63 -4.56
CA ALA A 14 -7.23 -6.84 -4.51
C ALA A 14 -6.66 -6.67 -3.08
N LEU A 15 -7.54 -6.55 -2.08
CA LEU A 15 -7.13 -6.46 -0.67
C LEU A 15 -6.53 -7.78 -0.15
N GLU A 16 -6.97 -8.93 -0.66
CA GLU A 16 -6.47 -10.25 -0.27
C GLU A 16 -5.23 -10.67 -1.07
N MET A 17 -5.23 -10.37 -2.37
CA MET A 17 -4.23 -10.85 -3.32
C MET A 17 -3.09 -9.87 -3.57
N GLY A 18 -3.21 -8.59 -3.20
CA GLY A 18 -2.17 -7.59 -3.49
C GLY A 18 -1.82 -7.55 -4.98
N MET A 19 -0.53 -7.51 -5.31
CA MET A 19 -0.08 -7.49 -6.72
C MET A 19 -0.42 -8.75 -7.52
N ASP A 20 -0.74 -9.89 -6.88
CA ASP A 20 -1.21 -11.07 -7.62
C ASP A 20 -2.55 -10.77 -8.34
N TRP A 21 -3.39 -9.91 -7.77
CA TRP A 21 -4.59 -9.41 -8.45
C TRP A 21 -4.22 -8.58 -9.67
N SER A 22 -3.30 -7.62 -9.52
CA SER A 22 -2.83 -6.79 -10.64
C SER A 22 -2.23 -7.63 -11.78
N LEU A 23 -1.54 -8.72 -11.44
CA LEU A 23 -0.93 -9.64 -12.42
C LEU A 23 -2.01 -10.38 -13.20
N ARG A 24 -3.01 -10.92 -12.48
CA ARG A 24 -4.14 -11.64 -13.09
C ARG A 24 -4.95 -10.74 -14.04
N GLU A 25 -5.13 -9.48 -13.69
CA GLU A 25 -5.85 -8.51 -14.53
C GLU A 25 -4.99 -7.89 -15.65
N GLY A 26 -3.69 -8.23 -15.72
CA GLY A 26 -2.79 -7.78 -16.79
C GLY A 26 -2.22 -6.35 -16.62
N TYR A 27 -2.25 -5.80 -15.41
CA TYR A 27 -1.69 -4.47 -15.12
C TYR A 27 -0.21 -4.50 -14.75
N VAL A 28 0.37 -5.65 -14.45
CA VAL A 28 1.80 -5.80 -14.13
C VAL A 28 2.41 -6.97 -14.89
N TRP A 29 3.73 -6.96 -14.99
CA TRP A 29 4.50 -8.09 -15.47
C TRP A 29 4.84 -9.03 -14.30
N ALA A 30 5.19 -10.28 -14.62
CA ALA A 30 5.49 -11.28 -13.59
C ALA A 30 6.71 -10.85 -12.75
N GLU A 31 7.68 -10.19 -13.36
CA GLU A 31 8.93 -9.74 -12.75
C GLU A 31 8.71 -8.55 -11.80
N ASP A 32 7.63 -7.77 -11.96
CA ASP A 32 7.37 -6.59 -11.12
C ASP A 32 7.22 -6.95 -9.64
N LYS A 33 6.57 -8.09 -9.37
CA LYS A 33 6.36 -8.55 -7.99
C LYS A 33 7.67 -9.02 -7.35
N GLU A 34 8.60 -9.56 -8.13
CA GLU A 34 9.90 -10.03 -7.62
C GLU A 34 10.77 -8.87 -7.11
N HIS A 35 10.48 -7.66 -7.57
CA HIS A 35 11.17 -6.43 -7.18
C HIS A 35 10.36 -5.58 -6.19
N CYS A 36 9.32 -6.17 -5.57
CA CYS A 36 8.54 -5.54 -4.51
C CYS A 36 8.78 -6.21 -3.17
N GLU A 37 8.85 -5.40 -2.11
CA GLU A 37 8.76 -5.89 -0.74
C GLU A 37 7.53 -6.80 -0.57
N GLU A 38 7.67 -7.89 0.20
CA GLU A 38 6.65 -8.93 0.40
C GLU A 38 6.09 -9.53 -0.91
N TYR A 39 6.85 -9.47 -2.01
CA TYR A 39 6.34 -9.81 -3.35
C TYR A 39 5.05 -9.06 -3.73
N GLY A 40 4.84 -7.87 -3.16
CA GLY A 40 3.64 -7.05 -3.37
C GLY A 40 2.38 -7.56 -2.67
N ARG A 41 2.49 -8.47 -1.69
CA ARG A 41 1.34 -9.05 -0.98
C ARG A 41 1.68 -9.53 0.43
N MET A 42 0.97 -9.01 1.42
CA MET A 42 0.89 -9.59 2.76
C MET A 42 -0.18 -10.69 2.82
N LEU A 43 0.23 -11.91 3.17
CA LEU A 43 -0.62 -13.12 3.18
C LEU A 43 -1.66 -13.13 4.30
N ASN A 44 -1.43 -12.40 5.38
CA ASN A 44 -2.34 -12.33 6.53
C ASN A 44 -3.45 -11.27 6.35
N ALA A 45 -3.58 -10.65 5.18
CA ALA A 45 -4.63 -9.70 4.90
C ALA A 45 -6.02 -10.36 5.01
N ASP A 46 -6.94 -9.68 5.70
CA ASP A 46 -8.33 -10.14 5.83
C ASP A 46 -9.29 -8.98 5.49
N PRO A 47 -9.88 -8.97 4.28
CA PRO A 47 -10.82 -7.94 3.86
C PRO A 47 -12.09 -7.88 4.73
N SER A 48 -12.42 -8.93 5.50
CA SER A 48 -13.56 -8.92 6.43
C SER A 48 -13.32 -8.05 7.67
N LYS A 49 -12.05 -7.80 8.01
CA LYS A 49 -11.63 -6.92 9.12
C LYS A 49 -11.57 -5.45 8.73
N VAL A 50 -11.81 -5.14 7.47
CA VAL A 50 -11.83 -3.77 6.95
C VAL A 50 -13.27 -3.24 6.96
N SER A 51 -13.48 -2.06 7.55
CA SER A 51 -14.79 -1.44 7.59
C SER A 51 -15.35 -1.09 6.21
N LEU A 52 -16.68 -1.13 6.06
CA LEU A 52 -17.36 -0.66 4.85
C LEU A 52 -17.03 0.80 4.54
N ARG A 53 -16.76 1.61 5.57
CA ARG A 53 -16.36 3.01 5.41
C ARG A 53 -14.99 3.12 4.74
N ALA A 54 -14.01 2.32 5.15
CA ALA A 54 -12.69 2.28 4.53
C ALA A 54 -12.79 1.84 3.06
N LYS A 55 -13.53 0.76 2.78
CA LYS A 55 -13.76 0.26 1.41
C LYS A 55 -14.41 1.32 0.52
N LYS A 56 -15.48 1.98 0.99
CA LYS A 56 -16.17 3.07 0.26
C LYS A 56 -15.25 4.27 -0.03
N ARG A 57 -14.36 4.62 0.89
CA ARG A 57 -13.37 5.70 0.69
C ARG A 57 -12.27 5.30 -0.30
N GLY A 58 -11.81 4.06 -0.23
CA GLY A 58 -10.71 3.53 -1.05
C GLY A 58 -11.07 3.28 -2.50
N LEU A 59 -12.24 2.68 -2.75
CA LEU A 59 -12.68 2.26 -4.08
C LEU A 59 -12.48 3.31 -5.19
N PRO A 60 -12.92 4.58 -5.04
CA PRO A 60 -12.74 5.57 -6.11
C PRO A 60 -11.30 6.12 -6.25
N GLN A 61 -10.40 5.78 -5.31
CA GLN A 61 -9.05 6.34 -5.18
C GLN A 61 -7.94 5.41 -5.63
N LEU A 62 -8.22 4.13 -5.92
CA LEU A 62 -7.20 3.22 -6.42
C LEU A 62 -6.63 3.72 -7.76
N GLY A 63 -5.32 3.54 -7.98
CA GLY A 63 -4.61 4.03 -9.15
C GLY A 63 -4.48 5.56 -9.19
N THR A 64 -4.43 6.22 -8.03
CA THR A 64 -4.24 7.67 -7.95
C THR A 64 -3.09 8.04 -7.01
N LEU A 65 -2.42 9.15 -7.31
CA LEU A 65 -1.32 9.66 -6.48
C LEU A 65 -1.80 10.10 -5.10
N GLY A 66 -2.70 11.08 -5.09
CA GLY A 66 -3.17 11.72 -3.88
C GLY A 66 -2.72 13.16 -3.70
N ALA A 67 -2.59 13.54 -2.44
CA ALA A 67 -2.20 14.86 -1.99
C ALA A 67 -1.20 14.70 -0.83
N GLY A 68 -0.66 15.82 -0.33
CA GLY A 68 0.44 15.82 0.63
C GLY A 68 1.77 15.64 -0.09
N ASN A 69 2.66 14.85 0.48
CA ASN A 69 3.99 14.55 -0.08
C ASN A 69 3.96 13.46 -1.16
N HIS A 70 2.82 13.23 -1.82
CA HIS A 70 2.68 12.20 -2.86
C HIS A 70 2.93 12.77 -4.25
N TYR A 71 3.79 12.12 -5.03
CA TYR A 71 4.24 12.58 -6.34
C TYR A 71 4.61 11.41 -7.28
N ALA A 72 4.61 11.68 -8.58
CA ALA A 72 5.28 10.86 -9.59
C ALA A 72 6.26 11.78 -10.33
N GLU A 73 7.54 11.45 -10.29
CA GLU A 73 8.61 12.30 -10.82
C GLU A 73 9.44 11.54 -11.84
N ILE A 74 9.74 12.20 -12.96
CA ILE A 74 10.76 11.77 -13.90
C ILE A 74 12.08 12.38 -13.42
N GLN A 75 13.05 11.52 -13.12
CA GLN A 75 14.31 11.88 -12.50
C GLN A 75 15.47 11.43 -13.40
N VAL A 76 16.63 12.05 -13.21
CA VAL A 76 17.87 11.69 -13.90
C VAL A 76 18.91 11.33 -12.85
N VAL A 77 19.61 10.22 -13.06
CA VAL A 77 20.75 9.81 -12.22
C VAL A 77 21.88 10.84 -12.42
N ASP A 78 22.09 11.72 -11.45
CA ASP A 78 23.09 12.79 -11.51
C ASP A 78 24.48 12.29 -11.05
N GLU A 79 24.53 11.41 -10.06
CA GLU A 79 25.77 10.88 -9.49
C GLU A 79 25.63 9.40 -9.11
N ILE A 80 26.72 8.62 -9.26
CA ILE A 80 26.80 7.21 -8.84
C ILE A 80 27.94 7.07 -7.83
N TYR A 81 27.58 6.85 -6.56
CA TYR A 81 28.53 6.70 -5.46
C TYR A 81 29.14 5.28 -5.37
N ASP A 82 28.33 4.26 -5.60
CA ASP A 82 28.75 2.85 -5.60
C ASP A 82 28.34 2.20 -6.92
N LYS A 83 29.33 1.96 -7.79
CA LYS A 83 29.10 1.37 -9.11
C LYS A 83 28.61 -0.08 -9.05
N PHE A 84 29.04 -0.86 -8.06
CA PHE A 84 28.67 -2.27 -7.95
C PHE A 84 27.21 -2.40 -7.51
N ALA A 85 26.82 -1.69 -6.44
CA ALA A 85 25.44 -1.68 -5.97
C ALA A 85 24.48 -1.08 -7.00
N ALA A 86 24.86 0.05 -7.62
CA ALA A 86 24.07 0.69 -8.67
C ALA A 86 23.80 -0.26 -9.85
N GLY A 87 24.83 -0.96 -10.32
CA GLY A 87 24.69 -1.96 -11.40
C GLY A 87 23.74 -3.10 -11.03
N LYS A 88 23.72 -3.56 -9.76
CA LYS A 88 22.76 -4.56 -9.29
C LYS A 88 21.31 -4.05 -9.22
N MET A 89 21.12 -2.75 -9.05
CA MET A 89 19.81 -2.10 -9.06
C MET A 89 19.36 -1.64 -10.46
N GLY A 90 20.16 -1.91 -11.51
CA GLY A 90 19.86 -1.47 -12.87
C GLY A 90 20.12 0.02 -13.13
N LEU A 91 20.92 0.68 -12.28
CA LEU A 91 21.39 2.05 -12.46
C LEU A 91 22.79 2.02 -13.09
N GLU A 92 22.85 2.10 -14.42
CA GLU A 92 24.07 1.78 -15.18
C GLU A 92 24.97 3.00 -15.44
N ARG A 93 24.40 4.20 -15.52
CA ARG A 93 25.13 5.42 -15.91
C ARG A 93 24.50 6.70 -15.37
N VAL A 94 25.34 7.71 -15.18
CA VAL A 94 24.90 9.10 -15.02
C VAL A 94 24.14 9.53 -16.29
N GLY A 95 23.05 10.25 -16.12
CA GLY A 95 22.12 10.62 -17.20
C GLY A 95 21.01 9.60 -17.45
N GLN A 96 20.98 8.46 -16.77
CA GLN A 96 19.88 7.50 -16.88
C GLN A 96 18.57 8.12 -16.35
N VAL A 97 17.49 8.01 -17.11
CA VAL A 97 16.16 8.47 -16.72
C VAL A 97 15.46 7.39 -15.88
N CYS A 98 14.88 7.80 -14.75
CA CYS A 98 14.11 6.95 -13.84
C CYS A 98 12.75 7.59 -13.55
N VAL A 99 11.79 6.80 -13.09
CA VAL A 99 10.52 7.30 -12.56
C VAL A 99 10.37 6.89 -11.11
N MET A 100 10.11 7.86 -10.24
CA MET A 100 9.83 7.63 -8.82
C MET A 100 8.35 7.89 -8.54
N ILE A 101 7.66 6.92 -7.94
CA ILE A 101 6.25 7.02 -7.55
C ILE A 101 6.17 6.95 -6.03
N HIS A 102 5.83 8.08 -5.39
CA HIS A 102 5.59 8.17 -3.96
C HIS A 102 4.09 8.23 -3.67
N SER A 103 3.52 7.12 -3.21
CA SER A 103 2.11 7.04 -2.77
C SER A 103 1.88 5.83 -1.87
N GLY A 104 0.70 5.79 -1.24
CA GLY A 104 0.31 4.76 -0.29
C GLY A 104 -1.14 4.31 -0.45
N SER A 105 -1.74 3.86 0.66
CA SER A 105 -3.09 3.29 0.72
C SER A 105 -4.22 4.33 0.71
N ARG A 106 -3.92 5.58 0.34
CA ARG A 106 -4.90 6.65 0.15
C ARG A 106 -5.81 6.84 1.39
N GLY A 107 -7.06 7.25 1.18
CA GLY A 107 -8.05 7.37 2.24
C GLY A 107 -8.48 6.03 2.84
N PHE A 108 -8.16 4.91 2.19
CA PHE A 108 -8.44 3.56 2.69
C PHE A 108 -7.64 3.27 3.96
N GLY A 109 -6.31 3.33 3.89
CA GLY A 109 -5.45 3.03 5.05
C GLY A 109 -5.61 4.04 6.18
N HIS A 110 -5.83 5.32 5.86
CA HIS A 110 -6.17 6.32 6.89
C HIS A 110 -7.42 5.91 7.67
N GLN A 111 -8.46 5.40 6.99
CA GLN A 111 -9.68 4.96 7.67
C GLN A 111 -9.44 3.68 8.49
N VAL A 112 -8.66 2.72 7.98
CA VAL A 112 -8.24 1.52 8.74
C VAL A 112 -7.54 1.91 10.05
N ALA A 113 -6.58 2.84 10.00
CA ALA A 113 -5.89 3.33 11.18
C ALA A 113 -6.85 4.05 12.15
N THR A 114 -7.75 4.89 11.63
CA THR A 114 -8.75 5.60 12.46
C THR A 114 -9.67 4.62 13.19
N ASP A 115 -10.14 3.59 12.48
CA ASP A 115 -11.04 2.58 13.05
C ASP A 115 -10.31 1.73 14.11
N ALA A 116 -9.05 1.38 13.87
CA ALA A 116 -8.23 0.63 14.80
C ALA A 116 -7.93 1.40 16.09
N LEU A 117 -7.61 2.69 16.02
CA LEU A 117 -7.37 3.53 17.20
C LEU A 117 -8.57 3.52 18.16
N VAL A 118 -9.80 3.56 17.64
CA VAL A 118 -11.01 3.47 18.46
C VAL A 118 -11.13 2.12 19.18
N GLN A 119 -10.72 1.02 18.54
CA GLN A 119 -10.72 -0.30 19.18
C GLN A 119 -9.59 -0.43 20.21
N MET A 120 -8.40 0.11 19.90
CA MET A 120 -7.26 0.14 20.81
C MET A 120 -7.58 0.92 22.08
N GLU A 121 -8.24 2.07 22.00
CA GLU A 121 -8.69 2.82 23.19
C GLU A 121 -9.62 2.01 24.09
N LYS A 122 -10.47 1.13 23.53
CA LYS A 122 -11.31 0.22 24.30
C LYS A 122 -10.51 -0.92 24.91
N ALA A 123 -9.58 -1.50 24.15
CA ALA A 123 -8.71 -2.57 24.60
C ALA A 123 -7.82 -2.13 25.77
N MET A 124 -7.24 -0.92 25.70
CA MET A 124 -6.44 -0.36 26.79
C MET A 124 -7.22 -0.21 28.09
N LYS A 125 -8.46 0.28 28.01
CA LYS A 125 -9.33 0.40 29.19
C LYS A 125 -9.66 -0.97 29.80
N ARG A 126 -9.91 -1.98 28.96
CA ARG A 126 -10.15 -3.37 29.40
C ARG A 126 -8.90 -3.97 30.06
N ASP A 127 -7.74 -3.76 29.45
CA ASP A 127 -6.48 -4.42 29.80
C ASP A 127 -5.63 -3.62 30.81
N GLN A 128 -6.15 -2.48 31.29
CA GLN A 128 -5.49 -1.55 32.23
C GLN A 128 -4.10 -1.10 31.73
N ILE A 129 -4.03 -0.73 30.45
CA ILE A 129 -2.81 -0.23 29.82
C ILE A 129 -2.81 1.29 29.91
N ASP A 130 -1.94 1.84 30.75
CA ASP A 130 -1.69 3.27 30.88
C ASP A 130 -0.50 3.70 30.02
N VAL A 131 -0.66 4.81 29.31
CA VAL A 131 0.35 5.40 28.43
C VAL A 131 0.52 6.88 28.75
N ASN A 132 1.72 7.40 28.49
CA ASN A 132 2.03 8.81 28.74
C ASN A 132 1.34 9.77 27.75
N ASP A 133 0.96 9.28 26.57
CA ASP A 133 0.28 10.05 25.53
C ASP A 133 -0.83 9.20 24.90
N ARG A 134 -2.02 9.79 24.72
CA ARG A 134 -3.17 9.13 24.08
C ARG A 134 -2.87 8.67 22.65
N GLN A 135 -1.94 9.33 21.95
CA GLN A 135 -1.50 8.93 20.61
C GLN A 135 -0.74 7.59 20.60
N LEU A 136 -0.30 7.10 21.77
CA LEU A 136 0.29 5.76 21.95
C LEU A 136 -0.78 4.68 22.17
N ALA A 137 -2.00 4.89 21.67
CA ALA A 137 -3.07 3.91 21.78
C ALA A 137 -2.64 2.56 21.18
N CYS A 138 -2.82 1.48 21.93
CA CYS A 138 -2.29 0.16 21.56
C CYS A 138 -3.21 -0.98 22.02
N ALA A 139 -2.92 -2.19 21.54
CA ALA A 139 -3.54 -3.42 22.01
C ALA A 139 -2.48 -4.51 22.10
N ARG A 140 -2.70 -5.52 22.94
CA ARG A 140 -1.81 -6.70 22.98
C ARG A 140 -1.86 -7.40 21.61
N ILE A 141 -0.71 -7.80 21.07
CA ILE A 141 -0.62 -8.38 19.72
C ILE A 141 -1.58 -9.57 19.53
N ASN A 142 -1.68 -10.44 20.53
CA ASN A 142 -2.52 -11.65 20.48
C ASN A 142 -3.98 -11.43 20.92
N SER A 143 -4.39 -10.18 21.19
CA SER A 143 -5.79 -9.84 21.46
C SER A 143 -6.61 -9.84 20.16
N VAL A 144 -7.94 -9.87 20.29
CA VAL A 144 -8.84 -9.74 19.13
C VAL A 144 -8.58 -8.43 18.39
N GLU A 145 -8.42 -7.31 19.12
CA GLU A 145 -8.17 -6.00 18.51
C GLU A 145 -6.81 -5.93 17.82
N GLY A 146 -5.77 -6.53 18.42
CA GLY A 146 -4.43 -6.60 17.84
C GLY A 146 -4.40 -7.41 16.54
N GLN A 147 -5.01 -8.60 16.55
CA GLN A 147 -5.09 -9.45 15.36
C GLN A 147 -5.95 -8.83 14.26
N ASP A 148 -7.11 -8.25 14.61
CA ASP A 148 -7.99 -7.60 13.63
C ASP A 148 -7.31 -6.37 13.00
N TYR A 149 -6.55 -5.59 13.78
CA TYR A 149 -5.73 -4.51 13.24
C TYR A 149 -4.64 -5.03 12.29
N LEU A 150 -3.85 -6.03 12.68
CA LEU A 150 -2.77 -6.54 11.83
C LEU A 150 -3.29 -7.07 10.48
N LYS A 151 -4.44 -7.74 10.48
CA LYS A 151 -5.08 -8.24 9.26
C LYS A 151 -5.63 -7.12 8.38
N SER A 152 -6.27 -6.11 8.97
CA SER A 152 -6.79 -4.96 8.22
C SER A 152 -5.68 -4.02 7.73
N MET A 153 -4.59 -3.89 8.48
CA MET A 153 -3.36 -3.20 8.08
C MET A 153 -2.71 -3.90 6.89
N ALA A 154 -2.60 -5.23 6.92
CA ALA A 154 -2.11 -6.02 5.79
C ALA A 154 -2.97 -5.82 4.53
N ALA A 155 -4.30 -5.77 4.68
CA ALA A 155 -5.18 -5.41 3.57
C ALA A 155 -4.92 -3.98 3.04
N ALA A 156 -4.61 -3.01 3.92
CA ALA A 156 -4.23 -1.66 3.50
C ALA A 156 -2.86 -1.63 2.80
N ALA A 157 -1.91 -2.48 3.20
CA ALA A 157 -0.65 -2.64 2.50
C ALA A 157 -0.86 -3.20 1.09
N ASN A 158 -1.68 -4.26 0.96
CA ASN A 158 -2.10 -4.83 -0.33
C ASN A 158 -2.74 -3.77 -1.24
N PHE A 159 -3.66 -2.95 -0.72
CA PHE A 159 -4.21 -1.82 -1.46
C PHE A 159 -3.12 -0.87 -1.95
N ALA A 160 -2.11 -0.55 -1.13
CA ALA A 160 -1.04 0.36 -1.49
C ALA A 160 -0.14 -0.20 -2.61
N TRP A 161 0.19 -1.50 -2.58
CA TRP A 161 0.93 -2.13 -3.67
C TRP A 161 0.13 -2.14 -4.96
N VAL A 162 -1.16 -2.51 -4.92
CA VAL A 162 -2.04 -2.43 -6.09
C VAL A 162 -2.13 -0.99 -6.61
N ASN A 163 -2.21 0.00 -5.72
CA ASN A 163 -2.23 1.40 -6.11
C ASN A 163 -0.95 1.82 -6.86
N ARG A 164 0.23 1.48 -6.33
CA ARG A 164 1.52 1.79 -6.96
C ARG A 164 1.72 1.04 -8.26
N SER A 165 1.39 -0.25 -8.30
CA SER A 165 1.50 -1.06 -9.51
C SER A 165 0.60 -0.56 -10.63
N SER A 166 -0.61 -0.10 -10.29
CA SER A 166 -1.50 0.60 -11.22
C SER A 166 -0.84 1.85 -11.82
N MET A 167 -0.11 2.62 -11.03
CA MET A 167 0.60 3.81 -11.52
C MET A 167 1.83 3.44 -12.34
N THR A 168 2.52 2.34 -12.01
CA THR A 168 3.61 1.79 -12.84
C THR A 168 3.08 1.42 -14.23
N PHE A 169 1.93 0.74 -14.31
CA PHE A 169 1.26 0.42 -15.57
C PHE A 169 1.00 1.66 -16.42
N LEU A 170 0.39 2.70 -15.81
CA LEU A 170 0.07 3.95 -16.49
C LEU A 170 1.32 4.73 -16.91
N THR A 171 2.37 4.67 -16.10
CA THR A 171 3.67 5.26 -16.43
C THR A 171 4.22 4.62 -17.70
N ARG A 172 4.21 3.29 -17.78
CA ARG A 172 4.65 2.56 -19.00
C ARG A 172 3.84 2.96 -20.23
N GLN A 173 2.51 3.08 -20.08
CA GLN A 173 1.65 3.55 -21.18
C GLN A 173 1.95 4.99 -21.61
N ALA A 174 2.30 5.88 -20.69
CA ALA A 174 2.61 7.27 -21.01
C ALA A 174 3.94 7.44 -21.76
N PHE A 175 4.86 6.49 -21.64
CA PHE A 175 6.16 6.48 -22.33
C PHE A 175 6.17 5.68 -23.64
N ALA A 176 5.12 4.91 -23.92
CA ALA A 176 4.96 4.09 -25.13
C ALA A 176 4.43 4.92 -26.30
#